data_AF-A0A8H4N162-F1
#
_entry.id   AF-A0A8H4N162-F1
#
_cell.length_a   1.000
_cell.length_b   1.000
_cell.length_c   1.000
_cell.angle_alpha   90.00
_cell.angle_beta   90.00
_cell.angle_gamma   90.00
#
_symmetry.space_group_name_H-M   'P 1'
#
loop_
_entity.id
_entity.type
_entity.pdbx_description
1 polymer ?
#
loop_
_entity_poly.entity_id
_entity_poly.type
_entity_poly.pdbx_seq_one_letter_code
_entity_poly.pdbx_strand_id
1 'polypeptide(L)'
;MASEYAAWVVPAQSNGDAADWDHAKRVSVAKPPPPGGRLAIIEATRFWVREDAIDEQRRHIDLQTLRPVGQLGDFAYTRVVDTFDLPNTTWQLARLAPDPVLDKLAPAGR
;
A
#
# COMPACT_ATOMS: atom_id res chain seq x y z
N MET A 1 3.44 -5.71 -33.41
CA MET A 1 1.98 -5.54 -33.55
C MET A 1 1.45 -4.97 -32.24
N ALA A 2 1.67 -3.67 -32.00
CA ALA A 2 1.16 -2.97 -30.82
C ALA A 2 -0.07 -2.18 -31.25
N SER A 3 -1.21 -2.49 -30.64
CA SER A 3 -2.51 -1.86 -30.88
C SER A 3 -2.58 -0.55 -30.10
N GLU A 4 -2.36 0.58 -30.76
CA GLU A 4 -2.69 1.90 -30.21
C GLU A 4 -4.21 2.16 -30.33
N TYR A 5 -4.88 2.30 -29.19
CA TYR A 5 -6.23 2.85 -29.14
C TYR A 5 -6.14 4.38 -29.29
N ALA A 6 -6.43 4.90 -30.49
CA ALA A 6 -6.60 6.33 -30.73
C ALA A 6 -7.98 6.78 -30.22
N ALA A 7 -8.01 7.61 -29.18
CA ALA A 7 -9.23 8.31 -28.77
C ALA A 7 -9.41 9.55 -29.66
N TRP A 8 -10.43 9.54 -30.52
CA TRP A 8 -10.87 10.72 -31.27
C TRP A 8 -11.72 11.61 -30.37
N VAL A 9 -11.26 12.83 -30.08
CA VAL A 9 -12.13 13.89 -29.59
C VAL A 9 -12.60 14.67 -30.81
N VAL A 10 -13.88 14.58 -31.14
CA VAL A 10 -14.52 15.39 -32.19
C VAL A 10 -14.75 16.80 -31.61
N PRO A 11 -14.13 17.87 -32.14
CA PRO A 11 -14.51 19.21 -31.75
C PRO A 11 -15.83 19.59 -32.43
N ALA A 12 -16.69 20.25 -31.67
CA ALA A 12 -17.94 20.83 -32.16
C ALA A 12 -17.67 21.74 -33.37
N GLN A 13 -18.45 21.56 -34.44
CA GLN A 13 -18.40 22.41 -35.62
C GLN A 13 -18.69 23.86 -35.25
N SER A 14 -17.72 24.76 -35.44
CA SER A 14 -17.99 26.19 -35.59
C SER A 14 -17.74 26.60 -37.02
N ASN A 15 -18.79 27.11 -37.67
CA ASN A 15 -18.76 27.72 -38.99
C ASN A 15 -17.87 28.98 -39.00
N GLY A 16 -17.08 29.17 -40.06
CA GLY A 16 -16.47 30.47 -40.40
C GLY A 16 -14.97 30.42 -40.63
N ASP A 17 -14.59 30.56 -41.90
CA ASP A 17 -13.36 31.15 -42.43
C ASP A 17 -12.00 30.52 -42.06
N ALA A 18 -11.50 29.70 -42.99
CA ALA A 18 -10.25 28.94 -42.94
C ALA A 18 -8.95 29.77 -43.10
N ALA A 19 -8.95 31.08 -42.80
CA ALA A 19 -7.83 31.98 -43.10
C ALA A 19 -7.12 32.59 -41.88
N ASP A 20 -7.46 32.22 -40.65
CA ASP A 20 -6.90 32.83 -39.43
C ASP A 20 -6.22 31.79 -38.51
N TRP A 21 -5.18 31.12 -39.01
CA TRP A 21 -4.43 30.10 -38.24
C TRP A 21 -3.01 30.50 -37.84
N ASP A 22 -2.52 31.68 -38.22
CA ASP A 22 -1.09 32.00 -38.07
C ASP A 22 -0.74 32.76 -36.76
N HIS A 23 -1.70 33.08 -35.89
CA HIS A 23 -1.44 33.83 -34.65
C HIS A 23 -1.93 33.15 -33.35
N ALA A 24 -2.34 31.87 -33.42
CA ALA A 24 -2.63 31.09 -32.23
C ALA A 24 -1.33 30.77 -31.49
N LYS A 25 -0.94 31.65 -30.55
CA LYS A 25 0.07 31.37 -29.53
C LYS A 25 -0.16 29.96 -28.98
N ARG A 26 0.75 29.05 -29.29
CA ARG A 26 0.91 27.79 -28.56
C ARG A 26 1.39 28.14 -27.15
N VAL A 27 0.46 28.51 -26.28
CA VAL A 27 0.65 28.25 -24.86
C VAL A 27 0.56 26.74 -24.76
N SER A 28 1.72 26.09 -24.67
CA SER A 28 1.78 24.74 -24.13
C SER A 28 1.23 24.83 -22.71
N VAL A 29 -0.08 24.62 -22.57
CA VAL A 29 -0.63 24.20 -21.29
C VAL A 29 0.02 22.85 -21.06
N ALA A 30 1.09 22.85 -20.28
CA ALA A 30 1.67 21.63 -19.76
C ALA A 30 0.48 20.81 -19.25
N LYS A 31 0.30 19.60 -19.82
CA LYS A 31 -0.73 18.67 -19.37
C LYS A 31 -0.71 18.72 -17.84
N PRO A 32 -1.83 19.07 -17.17
CA PRO A 32 -1.82 19.11 -15.72
C PRO A 32 -1.30 17.76 -15.25
N PRO A 33 -0.34 17.72 -14.30
CA PRO A 33 0.11 16.46 -13.76
C PRO A 33 -1.15 15.69 -13.32
N PRO A 34 -1.19 14.35 -13.54
CA PRO A 34 -2.33 13.57 -13.08
C PRO A 34 -2.62 13.94 -11.62
N PRO A 35 -3.89 14.13 -11.23
CA PRO A 35 -4.22 14.58 -9.89
C PRO A 35 -3.45 13.73 -8.88
N GLY A 36 -2.56 14.40 -8.13
CA GLY A 36 -1.63 13.73 -7.22
C GLY A 36 -2.35 12.79 -6.27
N GLY A 37 -1.68 11.71 -5.86
CA GLY A 37 -2.23 10.76 -4.90
C GLY A 37 -2.79 11.48 -3.68
N ARG A 38 -3.99 11.07 -3.24
CA ARG A 38 -4.62 11.57 -2.02
C ARG A 38 -4.37 10.56 -0.92
N LEU A 39 -3.90 11.03 0.24
CA LEU A 39 -3.73 10.21 1.44
C LEU A 39 -4.91 10.45 2.39
N ALA A 40 -5.56 9.38 2.84
CA ALA A 40 -6.51 9.44 3.93
C ALA A 40 -5.89 8.79 5.17
N ILE A 41 -5.99 9.46 6.31
CA ILE A 41 -5.58 8.95 7.63
C ILE A 41 -6.86 8.85 8.46
N ILE A 42 -7.13 7.66 9.01
CA ILE A 42 -8.38 7.37 9.74
C ILE A 42 -7.99 6.70 11.06
N GLU A 43 -8.62 7.15 12.15
CA GLU A 43 -8.55 6.46 13.44
C GLU A 43 -9.59 5.34 13.49
N ALA A 44 -9.11 4.10 13.58
CA ALA A 44 -9.99 2.95 13.72
C ALA A 44 -10.43 2.80 15.19
N THR A 45 -11.73 2.97 15.45
CA THR A 45 -12.30 2.94 16.80
C THR A 45 -12.99 1.61 17.15
N ARG A 46 -13.35 0.81 16.16
CA ARG A 46 -13.99 -0.52 16.30
C ARG A 46 -13.55 -1.42 15.15
N PHE A 47 -13.28 -2.69 15.46
CA PHE A 47 -12.92 -3.71 14.47
C PHE A 47 -13.94 -4.85 14.51
N TRP A 48 -14.31 -5.33 13.33
CA TRP A 48 -15.17 -6.50 13.17
C TRP A 48 -14.31 -7.64 12.65
N VAL A 49 -14.23 -8.72 13.42
CA VAL A 49 -13.44 -9.90 13.10
C VAL A 49 -14.34 -11.11 13.28
N ARG A 50 -14.17 -12.12 12.42
CA ARG A 50 -14.89 -13.39 12.51
C ARG A 50 -14.54 -14.09 13.83
N GLU A 51 -15.54 -14.64 14.51
CA GLU A 51 -15.40 -15.16 15.88
C GLU A 51 -14.46 -16.37 15.98
N ASP A 52 -14.34 -17.17 14.92
CA ASP A 52 -13.42 -18.30 14.81
C ASP A 52 -11.97 -17.89 14.49
N ALA A 53 -11.76 -16.63 14.09
CA ALA A 53 -10.48 -16.10 13.63
C ALA A 53 -9.81 -15.17 14.66
N ILE A 54 -10.32 -15.13 15.90
CA ILE A 54 -9.82 -14.28 16.97
C ILE A 54 -9.73 -15.07 18.27
N ASP A 55 -8.70 -14.79 19.06
CA ASP A 55 -8.55 -15.42 20.38
C ASP A 55 -9.61 -14.96 21.39
N GLU A 56 -9.78 -15.70 22.49
CA GLU A 56 -10.76 -15.40 23.54
C GLU A 56 -10.58 -14.00 24.13
N GLN A 57 -9.32 -13.54 24.22
CA GLN A 57 -8.95 -12.24 24.77
C GLN A 57 -9.12 -11.10 23.77
N ARG A 58 -9.43 -11.40 22.50
CA ARG A 58 -9.60 -10.45 21.39
C ARG A 58 -8.39 -9.58 21.13
N ARG A 59 -7.20 -10.16 21.20
CA ARG A 59 -5.90 -9.51 20.99
C ARG A 59 -5.12 -10.08 19.81
N HIS A 60 -5.41 -11.32 19.42
CA HIS A 60 -4.71 -12.00 18.34
C HIS A 60 -5.69 -12.48 17.27
N ILE A 61 -5.34 -12.21 16.00
CA ILE A 61 -6.12 -12.60 14.84
C ILE A 61 -5.40 -13.74 14.13
N ASP A 62 -6.10 -14.85 13.92
CA ASP A 62 -5.59 -15.97 13.14
C ASP A 62 -5.74 -15.70 11.63
N LEU A 63 -4.61 -15.43 10.99
CA LEU A 63 -4.53 -15.16 9.57
C LEU A 63 -4.73 -16.41 8.70
N GLN A 64 -4.52 -17.62 9.23
CA GLN A 64 -4.79 -18.87 8.51
C GLN A 64 -6.29 -19.06 8.26
N THR A 65 -7.09 -18.64 9.22
CA THR A 65 -8.54 -18.70 9.19
C THR A 65 -9.14 -17.61 8.29
N LEU A 66 -8.56 -16.40 8.29
CA LEU A 66 -9.00 -15.28 7.44
C LEU A 66 -8.53 -15.38 5.98
N ARG A 67 -7.38 -16.01 5.71
CA ARG A 67 -6.78 -16.18 4.37
C ARG A 67 -6.71 -14.88 3.55
N PRO A 68 -6.06 -13.82 4.07
CA PRO A 68 -6.02 -12.54 3.38
C PRO A 68 -5.31 -12.64 2.03
N VAL A 69 -5.72 -11.76 1.11
CA VAL A 69 -5.18 -11.66 -0.25
C VAL A 69 -4.49 -10.30 -0.40
N GLY A 70 -3.26 -10.30 -0.89
CA GLY A 70 -2.48 -9.10 -1.21
C GLY A 70 -2.32 -8.92 -2.72
N GLN A 71 -2.19 -7.68 -3.18
CA GLN A 71 -1.85 -7.36 -4.57
C GLN A 71 -0.35 -7.18 -4.71
N LEU A 72 0.28 -7.91 -5.64
CA LEU A 72 1.73 -7.86 -5.90
C LEU A 72 2.12 -6.95 -7.08
N GLY A 73 1.12 -6.34 -7.73
CA GLY A 73 1.29 -5.49 -8.90
C GLY A 73 0.37 -5.94 -10.03
N ASP A 74 -0.09 -5.00 -10.86
CA ASP A 74 -0.97 -5.27 -12.00
C ASP A 74 -2.18 -6.13 -11.59
N PHE A 75 -2.40 -7.27 -12.26
CA PHE A 75 -3.45 -8.26 -11.92
C PHE A 75 -2.93 -9.45 -11.10
N ALA A 76 -1.72 -9.37 -10.53
CA ALA A 76 -1.13 -10.43 -9.73
C ALA A 76 -1.56 -10.32 -8.27
N TYR A 77 -2.13 -11.40 -7.75
CA TYR A 77 -2.60 -11.51 -6.36
C TYR A 77 -1.93 -12.69 -5.68
N THR A 78 -1.72 -12.55 -4.37
CA THR A 78 -1.15 -13.59 -3.52
C THR A 78 -2.06 -13.86 -2.33
N ARG A 79 -1.98 -15.06 -1.75
CA ARG A 79 -2.62 -15.43 -0.49
C ARG A 79 -1.54 -15.54 0.59
N VAL A 80 -1.82 -15.04 1.78
CA VAL A 80 -0.98 -15.33 2.95
C VAL A 80 -1.23 -16.78 3.36
N VAL A 81 -0.21 -17.63 3.18
CA VAL A 81 -0.29 -19.08 3.47
C VAL A 81 0.35 -19.44 4.80
N ASP A 82 1.35 -18.68 5.25
CA ASP A 82 2.02 -18.94 6.53
C ASP A 82 2.54 -17.63 7.14
N THR A 83 2.70 -17.63 8.46
CA THR A 83 3.22 -16.52 9.26
C THR A 83 4.16 -17.05 10.32
N PHE A 84 5.31 -16.39 10.47
CA PHE A 84 6.30 -16.73 11.48
C PHE A 84 6.73 -15.47 12.23
N ASP A 85 7.07 -15.66 13.50
CA ASP A 85 7.67 -14.59 14.29
C ASP A 85 9.16 -14.48 13.95
N LEU A 86 9.56 -13.32 13.43
CA LEU A 86 10.98 -13.01 13.27
C LEU A 86 11.50 -12.48 14.62
N PRO A 87 12.37 -13.21 15.33
CA PRO A 87 12.90 -12.73 16.59
C PRO A 87 13.84 -11.54 16.36
N ASN A 88 13.83 -10.60 17.29
CA ASN A 88 14.69 -9.44 17.21
C ASN A 88 16.16 -9.82 17.44
N THR A 89 16.98 -9.67 16.40
CA THR A 89 18.40 -10.03 16.39
C THR A 89 19.23 -9.24 17.40
N THR A 90 18.90 -7.97 17.68
CA THR A 90 19.62 -7.15 18.65
C THR A 90 19.53 -7.72 20.06
N TRP A 91 18.35 -8.22 20.46
CA TRP A 91 18.19 -8.89 21.77
C TRP A 91 18.91 -10.24 21.83
N GLN A 92 18.93 -10.98 20.73
CA GLN A 92 19.67 -12.25 20.68
C GLN A 92 21.18 -12.03 20.78
N LEU A 93 21.71 -11.03 20.08
CA LEU A 93 23.13 -10.66 20.14
C LEU A 93 23.51 -10.05 21.48
N ALA A 94 22.65 -9.21 22.06
CA ALA A 94 22.88 -8.63 23.38
C ALA A 94 22.91 -9.71 24.49
N ARG A 95 22.17 -10.82 24.34
CA ARG A 95 22.27 -11.97 25.25
C ARG A 95 23.56 -12.78 25.09
N LEU A 96 24.21 -12.70 23.93
CA LEU A 96 25.48 -13.39 23.65
C LEU A 96 26.70 -12.54 24.05
N ALA A 97 26.55 -11.21 24.05
CA ALA A 97 27.56 -10.30 24.57
C ALA A 97 27.43 -10.21 26.10
N PRO A 98 28.53 -10.27 26.87
CA PRO A 98 28.48 -9.97 28.29
C PRO A 98 28.16 -8.48 28.47
N ASP A 99 26.89 -8.18 28.78
CA ASP A 99 26.43 -6.83 29.11
C ASP A 99 26.07 -6.77 30.60
N PRO A 100 26.79 -5.96 31.41
CA PRO A 100 26.55 -5.86 32.85
C PRO A 100 25.17 -5.29 33.22
N VAL A 101 24.42 -4.72 32.26
CA VAL A 101 23.03 -4.28 32.45
C VAL A 101 22.06 -5.45 32.27
N LEU A 102 22.29 -6.33 31.29
CA LEU A 102 21.43 -7.48 31.03
C LEU A 102 21.56 -8.55 32.12
N ASP A 103 22.74 -8.74 32.68
CA ASP A 103 22.98 -9.67 33.80
C ASP A 103 22.15 -9.30 35.05
N LYS A 104 21.88 -8.00 35.27
CA LYS A 104 21.05 -7.52 36.39
C LYS A 104 19.56 -7.71 36.15
N LEU A 105 19.16 -7.88 34.89
CA LEU A 105 17.77 -8.09 34.47
C LEU A 105 17.46 -9.56 34.18
N ALA A 106 18.46 -10.43 34.28
CA ALA A 106 18.25 -11.87 34.20
C ALA A 106 17.26 -12.30 35.30
N PRO A 107 16.16 -12.99 34.96
CA PRO A 107 15.16 -13.36 35.94
C PRO A 107 15.79 -14.27 37.00
N ALA A 108 15.64 -13.88 38.27
CA ALA A 108 16.12 -14.65 39.40
C ALA A 108 15.33 -15.96 39.51
N GLY A 109 15.91 -17.05 38.99
CA GLY A 109 15.49 -18.42 39.25
C GLY A 109 14.12 -18.82 38.67
N ARG A 110 14.15 -19.79 37.75
CA ARG A 110 13.05 -20.74 37.60
C ARG A 110 13.62 -22.14 37.67
#